data_AF-A0A9E4ULY4-F1
#
_entry.id   AF-A0A9E4ULY4-F1
#
_cell.length_a   1.000
_cell.length_b   1.000
_cell.length_c   1.000
_cell.angle_alpha   90.00
_cell.angle_beta   90.00
_cell.angle_gamma   90.00
#
_symmetry.space_group_name_H-M   'P 1'
#
loop_
_entity.id
_entity.type
_entity.pdbx_description
1 polymer ?
#
loop_
_entity_poly.entity_id
_entity_poly.type
_entity_poly.pdbx_seq_one_letter_code
_entity_poly.pdbx_strand_id
1 'polypeptide(L)'
;MTDSVPAEDSGQQEAGPMRPLHKVRGVLAGCRKRHISRRWIVVALLLVSAFLTALVIGGDPVAAATFGVGDTVEVYNTGASGLVVRGPTACGSQIGGKFDGDRGEVLEGPVFCDGYNRWKIRWEDWD
;
A
#
# COMPACT_ATOMS: atom_id res chain seq x y z
N MET A 1 -54.83 36.09 -31.24
CA MET A 1 -54.82 36.59 -32.63
C MET A 1 -54.09 37.92 -32.60
N THR A 2 -52.87 37.95 -33.15
CA THR A 2 -52.47 38.72 -34.36
C THR A 2 -51.87 40.07 -33.93
N ASP A 3 -50.70 40.55 -34.35
CA ASP A 3 -49.93 40.26 -35.55
C ASP A 3 -48.44 40.68 -35.41
N SER A 4 -47.62 39.97 -36.18
CA SER A 4 -46.39 40.32 -36.92
C SER A 4 -45.90 41.79 -37.00
N VAL A 5 -44.60 42.03 -36.66
CA VAL A 5 -43.42 42.53 -37.48
C VAL A 5 -43.70 43.50 -38.68
N PRO A 6 -42.82 44.43 -39.20
CA PRO A 6 -41.49 45.03 -38.88
C PRO A 6 -41.40 46.60 -39.10
N ALA A 7 -40.15 47.13 -39.22
CA ALA A 7 -39.65 48.26 -40.06
C ALA A 7 -39.31 49.58 -39.32
N GLU A 8 -38.03 50.02 -39.34
CA GLU A 8 -37.42 51.08 -40.19
C GLU A 8 -37.98 52.49 -39.88
N ASP A 9 -37.27 53.61 -39.90
CA ASP A 9 -35.87 54.04 -39.96
C ASP A 9 -35.91 55.58 -39.75
N SER A 10 -34.76 56.18 -39.49
CA SER A 10 -34.38 57.59 -39.76
C SER A 10 -34.87 58.72 -38.83
N GLY A 11 -33.89 59.40 -38.22
CA GLY A 11 -34.03 60.69 -37.54
C GLY A 11 -32.83 60.97 -36.60
N GLN A 12 -31.62 61.18 -37.12
CA GLN A 12 -31.05 62.48 -37.52
C GLN A 12 -30.44 63.30 -36.36
N GLN A 13 -29.10 63.46 -36.43
CA GLN A 13 -28.25 64.59 -36.00
C GLN A 13 -28.06 64.90 -34.51
N GLU A 14 -26.82 64.74 -34.03
CA GLU A 14 -26.02 65.87 -33.52
C GLU A 14 -24.52 65.60 -33.72
N ALA A 15 -23.83 66.57 -34.33
CA ALA A 15 -22.38 66.59 -34.48
C ALA A 15 -21.77 67.25 -33.23
N GLY A 16 -21.12 66.46 -32.37
CA GLY A 16 -20.30 66.90 -31.24
C GLY A 16 -18.82 66.54 -31.45
N PRO A 17 -17.87 67.31 -30.90
CA PRO A 17 -16.53 67.47 -31.45
C PRO A 17 -15.63 66.22 -31.35
N MET A 18 -14.81 66.03 -32.39
CA MET A 18 -13.71 65.07 -32.45
C MET A 18 -12.85 65.16 -31.18
N ARG A 19 -12.68 64.01 -30.50
CA ARG A 19 -11.60 63.81 -29.52
C ARG A 19 -10.58 62.84 -30.12
N PRO A 20 -9.28 63.12 -29.95
CA PRO A 20 -8.23 62.31 -30.54
C PRO A 20 -8.18 60.90 -29.92
N LEU A 21 -7.87 59.97 -30.81
CA LEU A 21 -7.87 58.53 -30.67
C LEU A 21 -6.80 58.06 -29.65
N HIS A 22 -7.19 57.85 -28.39
CA HIS A 22 -6.37 57.09 -27.45
C HIS A 22 -6.61 55.60 -27.65
N LYS A 23 -5.75 55.03 -28.50
CA LYS A 23 -5.51 53.60 -28.67
C LYS A 23 -5.11 52.98 -27.33
N VAL A 24 -6.03 52.29 -26.66
CA VAL A 24 -5.66 51.41 -25.54
C VAL A 24 -6.03 49.98 -25.89
N ARG A 25 -4.95 49.22 -26.09
CA ARG A 25 -4.87 47.85 -26.56
C ARG A 25 -5.60 46.89 -25.62
N GLY A 26 -6.20 45.87 -26.21
CA GLY A 26 -6.88 44.78 -25.52
C GLY A 26 -6.02 44.09 -24.46
N VAL A 27 -6.69 43.71 -23.38
CA VAL A 27 -6.14 42.82 -22.35
C VAL A 27 -6.18 41.40 -22.92
N LEU A 28 -5.08 40.97 -23.51
CA LEU A 28 -4.86 39.57 -23.83
C LEU A 28 -4.70 38.79 -22.53
N ALA A 29 -5.59 37.80 -22.34
CA ALA A 29 -5.52 36.82 -21.28
C ALA A 29 -4.16 36.09 -21.33
N GLY A 30 -3.27 36.46 -20.41
CA GLY A 30 -2.04 35.73 -20.17
C GLY A 30 -2.34 34.41 -19.48
N CYS A 31 -2.56 33.35 -20.25
CA CYS A 31 -2.48 31.97 -19.75
C CYS A 31 -1.03 31.73 -19.33
N ARG A 32 -0.74 32.02 -18.06
CA ARG A 32 0.60 31.91 -17.47
C ARG A 32 0.88 30.41 -17.28
N LYS A 33 1.37 29.77 -18.35
CA LYS A 33 1.96 28.42 -18.35
C LYS A 33 3.07 28.43 -17.32
N ARG A 34 2.72 28.03 -16.09
CA ARG A 34 3.58 28.08 -14.93
C ARG A 34 4.63 26.99 -15.17
N HIS A 35 5.80 27.42 -15.66
CA HIS A 35 6.96 26.56 -15.79
C HIS A 35 7.20 25.87 -14.46
N ILE A 36 6.83 24.60 -14.37
CA ILE A 36 7.14 23.75 -13.24
C ILE A 36 8.67 23.65 -13.26
N SER A 37 9.32 24.37 -12.35
CA SER A 37 10.76 24.56 -12.44
C SER A 37 11.41 23.18 -12.29
N ARG A 38 12.35 22.83 -13.18
CA ARG A 38 13.08 21.55 -13.19
C ARG A 38 13.54 21.07 -11.81
N ARG A 39 13.78 22.01 -10.88
CA ARG A 39 14.10 21.76 -9.46
C ARG A 39 13.01 21.00 -8.69
N TRP A 40 11.73 21.30 -8.92
CA TRP A 40 10.61 20.61 -8.27
C TRP A 40 10.44 19.18 -8.79
N ILE A 41 10.75 18.92 -10.06
CA ILE A 41 10.72 17.57 -10.64
C ILE A 41 11.81 16.71 -10.00
N VAL A 42 13.02 17.22 -9.82
CA VAL A 42 14.11 16.47 -9.17
C VAL A 42 13.79 16.20 -7.70
N VAL A 43 13.23 17.17 -6.97
CA VAL A 43 12.81 16.96 -5.57
C VAL A 43 11.69 15.92 -5.48
N ALA A 44 10.70 15.97 -6.38
CA ALA A 44 9.64 14.96 -6.43
C ALA A 44 10.20 13.56 -6.74
N LEU A 45 11.15 13.44 -7.67
CA LEU A 45 11.78 12.16 -8.00
C LEU A 45 12.61 11.60 -6.82
N LEU A 46 13.31 12.46 -6.07
CA LEU A 46 14.07 12.04 -4.89
C LEU A 46 13.16 11.60 -3.73
N LEU A 47 12.01 12.27 -3.55
CA LEU A 47 11.04 11.88 -2.53
C LEU A 47 10.32 10.57 -2.89
N VAL A 48 9.99 10.39 -4.17
CA VAL A 48 9.39 9.16 -4.69
C VAL A 48 10.40 8.00 -4.61
N SER A 49 11.69 8.21 -4.91
CA SER A 49 12.70 7.16 -4.78
C SER A 49 12.99 6.79 -3.33
N ALA A 50 12.99 7.76 -2.41
CA ALA A 50 13.14 7.51 -0.97
C ALA A 50 11.93 6.74 -0.40
N PHE A 51 10.72 7.03 -0.87
CA PHE A 51 9.51 6.32 -0.45
C PHE A 51 9.43 4.90 -1.05
N LEU A 52 9.84 4.73 -2.31
CA LEU A 52 9.97 3.41 -2.95
C LEU A 52 11.03 2.55 -2.26
N THR A 53 12.16 3.13 -1.86
CA THR A 53 13.18 2.39 -1.10
C THR A 53 12.72 2.04 0.32
N ALA A 54 11.93 2.90 0.97
CA ALA A 54 11.35 2.59 2.28
C ALA A 54 10.28 1.48 2.22
N LEU A 55 9.48 1.42 1.14
CA LEU A 55 8.45 0.39 0.96
C LEU A 55 9.03 -1.03 0.80
N VAL A 56 10.25 -1.15 0.26
CA VAL A 56 10.90 -2.45 0.03
C VAL A 56 11.42 -3.10 1.32
N ILE A 57 11.58 -2.35 2.42
CA ILE A 57 12.20 -2.84 3.66
C ILE A 57 11.14 -3.21 4.74
N GLY A 58 9.86 -2.92 4.49
CA GLY A 58 8.76 -3.32 5.37
C GLY A 58 8.44 -4.81 5.23
N GLY A 59 9.24 -5.68 5.85
CA GLY A 59 8.84 -7.07 6.07
C GLY A 59 7.65 -7.11 7.03
N ASP A 60 6.56 -7.75 6.62
CA ASP A 60 5.41 -7.97 7.51
C ASP A 60 5.90 -8.70 8.78
N PRO A 61 5.49 -8.28 9.99
CA PRO A 61 5.70 -9.11 11.15
C PRO A 61 4.99 -10.43 10.86
N VAL A 62 5.76 -11.51 10.71
CA VAL A 62 5.21 -12.85 10.58
C VAL A 62 4.49 -13.12 11.88
N ALA A 63 3.18 -12.85 11.91
CA ALA A 63 2.31 -13.28 12.96
C ALA A 63 2.38 -14.81 12.93
N ALA A 64 3.19 -15.39 13.83
CA ALA A 64 3.20 -16.83 14.03
C ALA A 64 1.75 -17.21 14.35
N ALA A 65 1.12 -17.96 13.44
CA ALA A 65 -0.23 -18.47 13.65
C ALA A 65 -0.22 -19.23 14.98
N THR A 66 -1.10 -18.84 15.90
CA THR A 66 -1.23 -19.54 17.16
C THR A 66 -2.05 -20.79 16.90
N PHE A 67 -1.44 -21.97 17.04
CA PHE A 67 -2.14 -23.25 16.89
C PHE A 67 -3.04 -23.52 18.11
N GLY A 68 -4.23 -24.07 17.84
CA GLY A 68 -5.17 -24.60 18.82
C GLY A 68 -4.98 -26.10 19.04
N VAL A 69 -5.50 -26.61 20.16
CA VAL A 69 -5.57 -28.06 20.42
C VAL A 69 -6.55 -28.71 19.44
N GLY A 70 -6.17 -29.86 18.88
CA GLY A 70 -6.89 -30.57 17.83
C GLY A 70 -6.54 -30.14 16.41
N ASP A 71 -5.74 -29.08 16.25
CA ASP A 71 -5.29 -28.67 14.92
C ASP A 71 -4.32 -29.70 14.33
N THR A 72 -4.47 -29.96 13.04
CA THR A 72 -3.45 -30.66 12.25
C THR A 72 -2.39 -29.65 11.81
N VAL A 73 -1.13 -29.96 12.12
CA VAL A 73 0.03 -29.16 11.76
C VAL A 73 0.96 -29.94 10.85
N GLU A 74 1.74 -29.21 10.05
CA GLU A 74 2.74 -29.75 9.14
C GLU A 74 4.06 -29.00 9.34
N VAL A 75 5.17 -29.72 9.31
CA VAL A 75 6.51 -29.12 9.33
C VAL A 75 6.81 -28.56 7.94
N TYR A 76 7.24 -27.29 7.87
CA TYR A 76 7.61 -26.64 6.62
C TYR A 76 8.82 -25.73 6.78
N ASN A 77 9.59 -25.57 5.70
CA ASN A 77 10.70 -24.63 5.58
C ASN A 77 11.84 -24.84 6.61
N THR A 78 12.09 -26.09 6.99
CA THR A 78 13.23 -26.49 7.84
C THR A 78 14.41 -27.04 7.04
N GLY A 79 14.16 -27.48 5.80
CA GLY A 79 15.18 -28.03 4.91
C GLY A 79 15.90 -29.23 5.54
N ALA A 80 17.21 -29.34 5.30
CA ALA A 80 18.02 -30.44 5.83
C ALA A 80 18.21 -30.40 7.36
N SER A 81 17.82 -29.30 8.04
CA SER A 81 18.01 -29.17 9.49
C SER A 81 16.90 -29.84 10.30
N GLY A 82 15.68 -29.89 9.75
CA GLY A 82 14.50 -30.41 10.44
C GLY A 82 14.02 -29.56 11.64
N LEU A 83 12.83 -29.87 12.12
CA LEU A 83 12.26 -29.42 13.39
C LEU A 83 12.76 -30.31 14.53
N VAL A 84 13.32 -29.69 15.57
CA VAL A 84 13.81 -30.39 16.76
C VAL A 84 12.64 -30.78 17.67
N VAL A 85 12.43 -32.09 17.88
CA VAL A 85 11.43 -32.62 18.82
C VAL A 85 12.08 -32.84 20.19
N ARG A 86 11.40 -32.40 21.25
CA ARG A 86 11.88 -32.47 22.64
C ARG A 86 10.93 -33.27 23.53
N GLY A 87 11.48 -33.86 24.59
CA GLY A 87 10.71 -34.57 25.61
C GLY A 87 11.53 -34.94 26.85
N PRO A 88 10.90 -35.44 27.92
CA PRO A 88 9.45 -35.66 28.07
C PRO A 88 8.66 -34.37 28.37
N THR A 89 9.34 -33.26 28.70
CA THR A 89 8.71 -31.96 28.93
C THR A 89 9.04 -30.99 27.79
N ALA A 90 8.31 -29.87 27.72
CA ALA A 90 8.56 -28.82 26.72
C ALA A 90 10.01 -28.29 26.79
N CYS A 91 10.58 -28.16 28.00
CA CYS A 91 11.98 -27.73 28.22
C CYS A 91 12.99 -28.88 28.15
N GLY A 92 12.57 -30.09 27.79
CA GLY A 92 13.41 -31.28 27.78
C GLY A 92 14.52 -31.26 26.74
N SER A 93 15.35 -32.30 26.77
CA SER A 93 16.35 -32.55 25.74
C SER A 93 15.70 -32.90 24.40
N GLN A 94 16.46 -32.76 23.33
CA GLN A 94 16.06 -33.29 22.03
C GLN A 94 15.92 -34.81 22.10
N ILE A 95 14.81 -35.33 21.57
CA ILE A 95 14.52 -36.76 21.46
C ILE A 95 14.42 -37.24 20.01
N GLY A 96 14.34 -36.30 19.06
CA GLY A 96 14.23 -36.62 17.64
C GLY A 96 14.18 -35.38 16.76
N GLY A 97 13.87 -35.60 15.49
CA GLY A 97 13.64 -34.56 14.49
C GLY A 97 12.48 -34.92 13.58
N LYS A 98 11.81 -33.90 13.04
CA LYS A 98 10.79 -34.02 11.99
C LYS A 98 11.19 -33.16 10.81
N PHE A 99 10.89 -33.61 9.60
CA PHE A 99 11.30 -32.95 8.37
C PHE A 99 10.09 -32.37 7.65
N ASP A 100 10.36 -31.54 6.65
CA ASP A 100 9.30 -30.89 5.86
C ASP A 100 8.34 -31.94 5.26
N GLY A 101 7.04 -31.74 5.48
CA GLY A 101 5.98 -32.67 5.11
C GLY A 101 5.50 -33.61 6.22
N ASP A 102 6.22 -33.71 7.35
CA ASP A 102 5.75 -34.47 8.51
C ASP A 102 4.54 -33.78 9.16
N ARG A 103 3.50 -34.57 9.46
CA ARG A 103 2.22 -34.08 9.98
C ARG A 103 1.91 -34.64 11.37
N GLY A 104 1.15 -33.88 12.14
CA GLY A 104 0.69 -34.30 13.45
C GLY A 104 -0.47 -33.47 13.99
N GLU A 105 -1.00 -33.89 15.13
CA GLU A 105 -2.09 -33.24 15.84
C GLU A 105 -1.58 -32.53 17.10
N VAL A 106 -2.01 -31.28 17.30
CA VAL A 106 -1.71 -30.52 18.51
C VAL A 106 -2.51 -31.07 19.69
N LEU A 107 -1.82 -31.58 20.71
CA LEU A 107 -2.46 -32.10 21.92
C LEU A 107 -2.54 -31.06 23.04
N GLU A 108 -1.49 -30.27 23.22
CA GLU A 108 -1.35 -29.30 24.32
C GLU A 108 -0.42 -28.13 23.90
N GLY A 109 -0.54 -27.00 24.59
CA GLY A 109 0.34 -25.83 24.43
C GLY A 109 -0.45 -24.52 24.22
N PRO A 110 0.24 -23.39 24.02
CA PRO A 110 1.70 -23.24 23.99
C PRO A 110 2.34 -23.27 25.39
N VAL A 111 3.55 -23.82 25.48
CA VAL A 111 4.43 -23.72 26.65
C VAL A 111 5.68 -22.92 26.27
N PHE A 112 5.93 -21.82 26.97
CA PHE A 112 7.09 -20.97 26.71
C PHE A 112 8.35 -21.50 27.42
N CYS A 113 9.41 -21.76 26.65
CA CYS A 113 10.69 -22.25 27.16
C CYS A 113 11.86 -21.99 26.21
N ASP A 114 13.03 -21.67 26.77
CA ASP A 114 14.25 -21.30 26.04
C ASP A 114 14.06 -20.22 24.95
N GLY A 115 13.10 -19.31 25.13
CA GLY A 115 12.77 -18.28 24.13
C GLY A 115 11.80 -18.71 23.03
N TYR A 116 11.24 -19.91 23.11
CA TYR A 116 10.30 -20.45 22.10
C TYR A 116 8.96 -20.85 22.73
N ASN A 117 7.87 -20.66 21.99
CA ASN A 117 6.60 -21.33 22.27
C ASN A 117 6.66 -22.74 21.70
N ARG A 118 6.36 -23.75 22.52
CA ARG A 118 6.37 -25.17 22.11
C ARG A 118 4.99 -25.79 22.30
N TRP A 119 4.61 -26.65 21.37
CA TRP A 119 3.37 -27.42 21.39
C TRP A 119 3.69 -28.89 21.52
N LYS A 120 2.83 -29.62 22.21
CA LYS A 120 2.88 -31.08 22.27
C LYS A 120 2.16 -31.63 21.06
N ILE A 121 2.88 -32.32 20.18
CA ILE A 121 2.33 -32.86 18.93
C ILE A 121 2.31 -34.38 19.00
N ARG A 122 1.21 -34.98 18.55
CA ARG A 122 1.13 -36.40 18.20
C ARG A 122 1.46 -36.54 16.72
N TRP A 123 2.63 -37.08 16.42
CA TRP A 123 3.06 -37.30 15.04
C TRP A 123 2.41 -38.55 14.44
N GLU A 124 2.08 -38.52 13.15
CA GLU A 124 1.37 -39.61 12.46
C GLU A 124 2.23 -40.87 12.25
N ASP A 125 3.55 -40.73 12.20
CA ASP A 125 4.54 -41.81 11.94
C ASP A 125 5.06 -42.49 13.22
N TRP A 126 4.50 -42.16 14.38
CA TRP A 126 4.81 -42.80 15.66
C TRP A 126 3.67 -43.72 16.11
N ASP A 127 3.60 -44.89 15.47
CA ASP A 127 2.91 -46.10 15.98
C ASP A 127 3.89 -47.03 16.71
#